data_AF-A0A220MKM9-F1
#
_entry.id   AF-A0A220MKM9-F1
#
_cell.length_a   1.000
_cell.length_b   1.000
_cell.length_c   1.000
_cell.angle_alpha   90.00
_cell.angle_beta   90.00
_cell.angle_gamma   90.00
#
_symmetry.space_group_name_H-M   'P 1'
#
loop_
_entity.id
_entity.type
_entity.pdbx_description
1 polymer ?
#
loop_
_entity_poly.entity_id
_entity_poly.type
_entity_poly.pdbx_seq_one_letter_code
_entity_poly.pdbx_strand_id
1 'polypeptide(L)'
;MPITKPFMTSLRFTSTMGAGTGTGATFAIAATSFTNDAGAAATAFPGSFAFYNLYINGVLQSGNTSTVTTTAITIPDGDAENGGTPLIVEFVIN
;
A
#
# COMPACT_ATOMS: atom_id res chain seq x y z
N MET A 1 37.61 -4.32 7.42
CA MET A 1 36.60 -3.61 6.61
C MET A 1 35.51 -3.11 7.54
N PRO A 2 35.22 -1.80 7.59
CA PRO A 2 34.05 -1.33 8.31
C PRO A 2 32.78 -1.88 7.64
N ILE A 3 31.82 -2.32 8.44
CA ILE A 3 30.47 -2.64 7.96
C ILE A 3 29.76 -1.32 7.68
N THR A 4 29.46 -1.04 6.41
CA THR A 4 28.55 0.04 6.03
C THR A 4 27.13 -0.48 6.18
N LYS A 5 26.31 0.15 7.03
CA LYS A 5 24.90 -0.23 7.14
C LYS A 5 24.19 0.16 5.84
N PRO A 6 23.35 -0.73 5.26
CA PRO A 6 22.54 -0.36 4.09
C PRO A 6 21.59 0.79 4.45
N PHE A 7 21.30 1.64 3.47
CA PHE A 7 20.28 2.67 3.62
C PHE A 7 18.93 1.98 3.88
N MET A 8 18.16 2.50 4.82
CA MET A 8 16.84 1.98 5.14
C MET A 8 15.92 3.17 5.37
N THR A 9 14.80 3.19 4.66
CA THR A 9 13.73 4.17 4.88
C THR A 9 12.36 3.56 4.62
N SER A 10 11.32 4.32 4.90
CA SER A 10 9.92 3.94 4.64
C SER A 10 9.21 5.03 3.83
N LEU A 11 8.39 4.63 2.86
CA LEU A 11 7.43 5.51 2.20
C LEU A 11 6.00 5.02 2.50
N ARG A 12 5.13 5.92 2.93
CA ARG A 12 3.74 5.61 3.28
C ARG A 12 2.78 6.26 2.29
N PHE A 13 1.74 5.49 1.99
CA PHE A 13 0.68 5.86 1.07
C PHE A 13 -0.65 5.63 1.77
N THR A 14 -1.47 6.66 1.90
CA THR A 14 -2.78 6.58 2.57
C THR A 14 -3.92 6.72 1.59
N SER A 15 -4.98 5.93 1.76
CA SER A 15 -6.23 6.02 0.99
C SER A 15 -7.41 5.48 1.82
N THR A 16 -8.57 5.31 1.19
CA THR A 16 -9.74 4.64 1.78
C THR A 16 -10.19 3.49 0.89
N MET A 17 -10.87 2.50 1.47
CA MET A 17 -11.35 1.32 0.70
C MET A 17 -12.27 1.73 -0.46
N GLY A 18 -13.06 2.80 -0.30
CA GLY A 18 -13.96 3.30 -1.33
C GLY A 18 -13.28 3.85 -2.58
N ALA A 19 -11.96 4.01 -2.58
CA ALA A 19 -11.18 4.36 -3.77
C ALA A 19 -10.90 3.17 -4.69
N GLY A 20 -11.21 1.94 -4.24
CA GLY A 20 -11.03 0.73 -5.02
C GLY A 20 -12.07 0.52 -6.10
N THR A 21 -11.73 -0.34 -7.05
CA THR A 21 -12.59 -0.76 -8.16
C THR A 21 -12.49 -2.27 -8.37
N GLY A 22 -13.46 -2.85 -9.06
CA GLY A 22 -13.60 -4.31 -9.16
C GLY A 22 -14.35 -4.89 -7.96
N THR A 23 -14.41 -6.22 -7.90
CA THR A 23 -15.10 -6.95 -6.82
C THR A 23 -14.41 -8.28 -6.54
N GLY A 24 -14.60 -8.80 -5.34
CA GLY A 24 -14.05 -10.08 -4.90
C GLY A 24 -12.53 -10.16 -5.09
N ALA A 25 -12.05 -11.25 -5.68
CA ALA A 25 -10.63 -11.53 -5.85
C ALA A 25 -9.85 -10.49 -6.70
N THR A 26 -10.53 -9.65 -7.48
CA THR A 26 -9.89 -8.65 -8.35
C THR A 26 -9.99 -7.23 -7.83
N PHE A 27 -10.57 -7.02 -6.64
CA PHE A 27 -10.68 -5.70 -6.05
C PHE A 27 -9.30 -5.05 -5.87
N ALA A 28 -9.13 -3.86 -6.46
CA ALA A 28 -7.86 -3.17 -6.49
C ALA A 28 -8.02 -1.65 -6.33
N ILE A 29 -7.04 -1.04 -5.68
CA ILE A 29 -6.95 0.41 -5.48
C ILE A 29 -5.74 0.91 -6.27
N ALA A 30 -5.98 1.83 -7.20
CA ALA A 30 -4.91 2.43 -8.01
C ALA A 30 -3.96 3.27 -7.14
N ALA A 31 -2.66 3.24 -7.42
CA ALA A 31 -1.65 4.03 -6.73
C ALA A 31 -1.95 5.54 -6.79
N THR A 32 -2.56 6.00 -7.89
CA THR A 32 -2.97 7.40 -8.06
C THR A 32 -4.12 7.83 -7.15
N SER A 33 -4.78 6.89 -6.48
CA SER A 33 -5.80 7.17 -5.47
C SER A 33 -5.23 7.32 -4.05
N PHE A 34 -3.90 7.31 -3.90
CA PHE A 34 -3.22 7.48 -2.61
C PHE A 34 -2.60 8.87 -2.47
N THR A 35 -2.54 9.34 -1.23
CA THR A 35 -1.71 10.47 -0.81
C THR A 35 -0.40 9.94 -0.22
N ASN A 36 0.73 10.53 -0.62
CA ASN A 36 2.06 10.16 -0.12
C ASN A 36 2.46 10.96 1.13
N ASP A 37 3.63 10.66 1.71
CA ASP A 37 4.19 11.36 2.88
C ASP A 37 4.37 12.88 2.70
N ALA A 38 4.43 13.38 1.46
CA ALA A 38 4.50 14.81 1.17
C ALA A 38 3.11 15.49 1.12
N GLY A 39 2.03 14.75 1.39
CA GLY A 39 0.66 15.25 1.30
C GLY A 39 0.17 15.43 -0.14
N ALA A 40 0.89 14.87 -1.14
CA ALA A 40 0.54 14.97 -2.55
C ALA A 40 -0.06 13.65 -3.07
N ALA A 41 -0.84 13.72 -4.15
CA ALA A 41 -1.29 12.52 -4.86
C ALA A 41 -0.08 11.74 -5.37
N ALA A 42 -0.06 10.42 -5.12
CA ALA A 42 0.97 9.54 -5.65
C ALA A 42 0.79 9.33 -7.16
N THR A 43 1.89 9.08 -7.86
CA THR A 43 1.87 8.72 -9.29
C THR A 43 2.11 7.22 -9.51
N ALA A 44 2.87 6.60 -8.61
CA ALA A 44 3.17 5.17 -8.58
C ALA A 44 3.64 4.76 -7.18
N PHE A 45 3.56 3.46 -6.89
CA PHE A 45 4.30 2.85 -5.79
C PHE A 45 5.77 2.58 -6.18
N PRO A 46 6.68 2.41 -5.19
CA PRO A 46 8.08 2.12 -5.47
C PRO A 46 8.25 0.85 -6.30
N GLY A 47 9.10 0.90 -7.34
CA GLY A 47 9.42 -0.27 -8.17
C GLY A 47 10.42 -1.24 -7.54
N SER A 48 11.12 -0.82 -6.48
CA SER A 48 12.05 -1.63 -5.69
C SER A 48 11.87 -1.32 -4.22
N PHE A 49 11.70 -2.35 -3.40
CA PHE A 49 11.51 -2.26 -1.96
C PHE A 49 11.89 -3.62 -1.34
N ALA A 50 12.22 -3.64 -0.05
CA ALA A 50 12.54 -4.86 0.69
C ALA A 50 11.26 -5.65 1.01
N PHE A 51 10.25 -4.96 1.54
CA PHE A 51 8.91 -5.48 1.78
C PHE A 51 7.92 -4.31 1.90
N TYR A 52 6.63 -4.63 1.96
CA TYR A 52 5.60 -3.66 2.29
C TYR A 52 4.68 -4.21 3.38
N ASN A 53 4.09 -3.30 4.16
CA ASN A 53 3.06 -3.58 5.13
C ASN A 53 1.74 -2.98 4.65
N LEU A 54 0.64 -3.70 4.83
CA LEU A 54 -0.71 -3.18 4.66
C LEU A 54 -1.35 -3.02 6.03
N TYR A 55 -1.87 -1.83 6.30
CA TYR A 55 -2.71 -1.56 7.45
C TYR A 55 -4.12 -1.22 6.97
N ILE A 56 -5.12 -1.91 7.49
CA ILE A 56 -6.54 -1.62 7.25
C ILE A 56 -7.14 -1.21 8.59
N ASN A 57 -7.78 -0.04 8.64
CA ASN A 57 -8.32 0.57 9.85
C ASN A 57 -7.28 0.66 11.01
N GLY A 58 -6.01 0.89 10.67
CA GLY A 58 -4.90 0.93 11.63
C GLY A 58 -4.39 -0.45 12.10
N VAL A 59 -4.95 -1.56 11.61
CA VAL A 59 -4.54 -2.92 11.95
C VAL A 59 -3.63 -3.50 10.87
N LEU A 60 -2.45 -3.99 11.27
CA LEU A 60 -1.51 -4.68 10.37
C LEU A 60 -2.13 -5.98 9.83
N GLN A 61 -2.07 -6.16 8.52
CA GLN A 61 -2.59 -7.33 7.84
C GLN A 61 -1.51 -8.42 7.67
N SER A 62 -1.97 -9.65 7.44
CA SER A 62 -1.07 -10.76 7.13
C SER A 62 -0.45 -10.55 5.75
N GLY A 63 0.79 -11.04 5.54
CA GLY A 63 1.55 -10.79 4.31
C GLY A 63 0.94 -11.38 3.03
N ASN A 64 -0.08 -12.24 3.13
CA ASN A 64 -0.82 -12.81 2.01
C ASN A 64 -2.19 -12.17 1.77
N THR A 65 -2.56 -11.14 2.54
CA THR A 65 -3.84 -10.42 2.41
C THR A 65 -3.89 -9.54 1.16
N SER A 66 -2.75 -9.18 0.59
CA SER A 66 -2.68 -8.31 -0.58
C SER A 66 -1.51 -8.63 -1.49
N THR A 67 -1.55 -8.06 -2.70
CA THR A 67 -0.42 -7.99 -3.63
C THR A 67 -0.28 -6.58 -4.18
N VAL A 68 0.95 -6.17 -4.52
CA VAL A 68 1.24 -4.82 -5.02
C VAL A 68 1.97 -4.89 -6.36
N THR A 69 1.66 -3.95 -7.22
CA THR A 69 2.46 -3.56 -8.39
C THR A 69 2.87 -2.11 -8.23
N THR A 70 3.58 -1.54 -9.21
CA THR A 70 3.85 -0.08 -9.20
C THR A 70 2.60 0.76 -9.40
N THR A 71 1.50 0.19 -9.89
CA THR A 71 0.30 0.94 -10.30
C THR A 71 -0.91 0.68 -9.41
N ALA A 72 -0.94 -0.38 -8.61
CA ALA A 72 -2.06 -0.70 -7.75
C ALA A 72 -1.68 -1.64 -6.61
N ILE A 73 -2.55 -1.68 -5.60
CA ILE A 73 -2.63 -2.76 -4.61
C ILE A 73 -3.92 -3.54 -4.83
N THR A 74 -3.85 -4.87 -4.87
CA THR A 74 -5.00 -5.77 -4.91
C THR A 74 -5.26 -6.31 -3.52
N ILE A 75 -6.49 -6.18 -3.05
CA ILE A 75 -6.95 -6.66 -1.74
C ILE A 75 -8.20 -7.51 -2.01
N PRO A 76 -8.06 -8.84 -2.15
CA PRO A 76 -9.19 -9.72 -2.40
C PRO A 76 -10.34 -9.48 -1.41
N ASP A 77 -11.56 -9.41 -1.93
CA ASP A 77 -12.81 -9.18 -1.20
C ASP A 77 -12.86 -7.84 -0.44
N GLY A 78 -11.96 -6.90 -0.76
CA GLY A 78 -11.95 -5.56 -0.16
C GLY A 78 -13.19 -4.72 -0.49
N ASP A 79 -13.95 -5.07 -1.53
CA ASP A 79 -15.24 -4.46 -1.86
C ASP A 79 -16.34 -4.76 -0.83
N ALA A 80 -16.16 -5.79 0.00
CA ALA A 80 -17.08 -6.09 1.10
C ALA A 80 -16.85 -5.19 2.34
N GLU A 81 -15.71 -4.49 2.41
CA GLU A 81 -15.40 -3.57 3.49
C GLU A 81 -16.14 -2.23 3.34
N ASN A 82 -16.30 -1.53 4.45
CA ASN A 82 -16.85 -0.18 4.40
C ASN A 82 -15.93 0.74 3.57
N GLY A 83 -16.48 1.44 2.57
CA GLY A 83 -15.71 2.35 1.72
C GLY A 83 -15.03 3.51 2.48
N GLY A 84 -15.52 3.86 3.67
CA GLY A 84 -14.87 4.84 4.55
C GLY A 84 -13.68 4.31 5.35
N THR A 85 -13.41 3.00 5.31
CA THR A 85 -12.32 2.39 6.07
C THR A 85 -10.97 2.93 5.57
N PRO A 86 -10.15 3.53 6.44
CA PRO A 86 -8.84 4.04 6.05
C PRO A 86 -7.85 2.88 5.86
N LEU A 87 -6.94 3.03 4.92
CA LEU A 87 -5.84 2.09 4.73
C LEU A 87 -4.51 2.80 4.47
N ILE A 88 -3.42 2.13 4.85
CA ILE A 88 -2.05 2.59 4.67
C ILE A 88 -1.25 1.46 4.05
N VAL A 89 -0.53 1.77 2.97
CA VAL A 89 0.52 0.90 2.42
C VAL A 89 1.86 1.53 2.77
N GLU A 90 2.69 0.81 3.51
CA GLU A 90 4.02 1.25 3.91
C GLU A 90 5.07 0.39 3.21
N PHE A 91 5.89 0.99 2.37
CA PHE A 91 7.01 0.33 1.71
C PHE A 91 8.31 0.59 2.48
N VAL A 92 9.05 -0.46 2.81
CA VAL A 92 10.41 -0.36 3.37
C VAL A 92 11.42 -0.52 2.24
N ILE A 93 12.30 0.46 2.07
CA ILE A 93 13.21 0.59 0.91
C ILE A 93 14.66 0.46 1.37
N ASN A 94 15.46 -0.29 0.58
CA ASN A 94 16.90 -0.50 0.76
C ASN A 94 17.75 0.18 -0.29
#